data_AF-A0A429FCR4-F1
#
_entry.id   AF-A0A429FCR4-F1
#
_cell.length_a   1.000
_cell.length_b   1.000
_cell.length_c   1.000
_cell.angle_alpha   90.00
_cell.angle_beta   90.00
_cell.angle_gamma   90.00
#
_symmetry.space_group_name_H-M   'P 1'
#
loop_
_entity.id
_entity.type
_entity.pdbx_description
1 polymer ?
#
loop_
_entity_poly.entity_id
_entity_poly.type
_entity_poly.pdbx_seq_one_letter_code
_entity_poly.pdbx_strand_id
1 'polypeptide(L)'
;MGVAGDERRALSELFEEVGPDAPTLCAGWKTRDLAAHLLVRERRPDAAPGILVPALASYTQRVQDSYAAQPWSEVVGKVRSGPAWYWPTTIGPLDEVVNGPEFLVHHEDVRRGRPGWEPRPAEPARDAAAWKSAKQASKLNLRKSPVGVILKTPEGREARVKEGPDTVTVIGAPIELLLFVFGRDAVRLTFEGDAYAVDRLRKHDRGL
;
A
#
# COMPACT_ATOMS: atom_id res chain seq x y z
N MET A 1 -18.08 9.25 3.92
CA MET A 1 -17.18 8.08 4.00
C MET A 1 -15.77 8.59 4.15
N GLY A 2 -14.90 7.86 4.86
CA GLY A 2 -13.48 8.19 4.95
C GLY A 2 -12.69 7.64 3.76
N VAL A 3 -11.42 8.04 3.65
CA VAL A 3 -10.54 7.65 2.51
C VAL A 3 -10.51 6.14 2.29
N ALA A 4 -10.45 5.32 3.35
CA ALA A 4 -10.42 3.87 3.22
C ALA A 4 -11.68 3.29 2.54
N GLY A 5 -12.87 3.81 2.86
CA GLY A 5 -14.12 3.37 2.25
C GLY A 5 -14.25 3.78 0.78
N ASP A 6 -13.75 4.98 0.44
CA ASP A 6 -13.73 5.47 -0.94
C ASP A 6 -12.75 4.68 -1.80
N GLU A 7 -11.55 4.41 -1.29
CA GLU A 7 -10.55 3.58 -1.97
C GLU A 7 -11.02 2.13 -2.12
N ARG A 8 -11.69 1.55 -1.11
CA ARG A 8 -12.30 0.21 -1.22
C ARG A 8 -13.30 0.11 -2.35
N ARG A 9 -14.21 1.08 -2.44
CA ARG A 9 -15.24 1.11 -3.48
C ARG A 9 -14.60 1.21 -4.86
N ALA A 10 -13.70 2.17 -5.04
CA ALA A 10 -13.00 2.38 -6.31
C ALA A 10 -12.13 1.17 -6.70
N LEU A 11 -11.44 0.55 -5.75
CA LEU A 11 -10.67 -0.68 -6.00
C LEU A 11 -11.60 -1.85 -6.38
N SER A 12 -12.77 -1.96 -5.76
CA SER A 12 -13.74 -3.00 -6.12
C SER A 12 -14.29 -2.81 -7.53
N GLU A 13 -14.55 -1.58 -7.96
CA GLU A 13 -14.93 -1.24 -9.34
C GLU A 13 -13.78 -1.58 -10.31
N LEU A 14 -12.54 -1.22 -9.96
CA LEU A 14 -11.36 -1.54 -10.76
C LEU A 14 -11.16 -3.06 -10.91
N PHE A 15 -11.40 -3.84 -9.85
CA PHE A 15 -11.36 -5.30 -9.92
C PHE A 15 -12.37 -5.90 -10.91
N GLU A 16 -13.58 -5.32 -11.01
CA GLU A 16 -14.56 -5.74 -12.01
C GLU A 16 -14.10 -5.37 -13.42
N GLU A 17 -13.47 -4.19 -13.60
CA GLU A 17 -12.94 -3.75 -14.90
C GLU A 17 -11.81 -4.65 -15.41
N VAL A 18 -10.80 -4.93 -14.56
CA VAL A 18 -9.57 -5.59 -15.00
C VAL A 18 -9.63 -7.12 -14.92
N GLY A 19 -10.59 -7.67 -14.19
CA GLY A 19 -10.75 -9.10 -13.98
C GLY A 19 -9.71 -9.72 -13.02
N PRO A 20 -9.79 -11.04 -12.77
CA PRO A 20 -9.01 -11.73 -11.73
C PRO A 20 -7.55 -12.00 -12.10
N ASP A 21 -7.20 -11.89 -13.38
CA ASP A 21 -5.89 -12.29 -13.91
C ASP A 21 -4.98 -11.09 -14.24
N ALA A 22 -5.40 -9.87 -13.92
CA ALA A 22 -4.61 -8.68 -14.21
C ALA A 22 -3.34 -8.62 -13.33
N PRO A 23 -2.21 -8.14 -13.88
CA PRO A 23 -0.98 -7.96 -13.12
C PRO A 23 -1.13 -6.86 -12.06
N THR A 24 -0.38 -6.99 -10.97
CA THR A 24 -0.26 -5.97 -9.91
C THR A 24 1.21 -5.61 -9.69
N LEU A 25 1.48 -4.55 -8.94
CA LEU A 25 2.85 -4.25 -8.46
C LEU A 25 3.35 -5.23 -7.39
N CYS A 26 2.46 -6.00 -6.76
CA CYS A 26 2.86 -7.06 -5.84
C CYS A 26 3.46 -8.21 -6.64
N ALA A 27 4.78 -8.41 -6.53
CA ALA A 27 5.49 -9.40 -7.33
C ALA A 27 4.88 -10.80 -7.19
N GLY A 28 4.54 -11.41 -8.32
CA GLY A 28 3.92 -12.74 -8.37
C GLY A 28 2.41 -12.77 -8.08
N TRP A 29 1.79 -11.64 -7.74
CA TRP A 29 0.36 -11.56 -7.45
C TRP A 29 -0.43 -10.99 -8.63
N LYS A 30 -1.53 -11.68 -8.95
CA LYS A 30 -2.60 -11.13 -9.77
C LYS A 30 -3.63 -10.43 -8.88
N THR A 31 -4.58 -9.74 -9.50
CA THR A 31 -5.71 -9.10 -8.78
C THR A 31 -6.51 -10.08 -7.93
N ARG A 32 -6.63 -11.35 -8.33
CA ARG A 32 -7.23 -12.41 -7.50
C ARG A 32 -6.49 -12.61 -6.18
N ASP A 33 -5.16 -12.67 -6.22
CA ASP A 33 -4.34 -12.90 -5.04
C ASP A 33 -4.41 -11.68 -4.10
N LEU A 34 -4.35 -10.48 -4.68
CA LEU A 34 -4.48 -9.23 -3.94
C LEU A 34 -5.86 -9.13 -3.27
N ALA A 35 -6.94 -9.43 -3.99
CA ALA A 35 -8.29 -9.39 -3.42
C ALA A 35 -8.46 -10.44 -2.31
N ALA A 36 -7.90 -11.64 -2.47
CA ALA A 36 -7.90 -12.66 -1.44
C ALA A 36 -7.14 -12.21 -0.18
N HIS A 37 -5.97 -11.58 -0.34
CA HIS A 37 -5.19 -10.99 0.76
C HIS A 37 -6.01 -9.97 1.56
N LEU A 38 -6.73 -9.05 0.88
CA LEU A 38 -7.63 -8.10 1.55
C LEU A 38 -8.70 -8.82 2.38
N LEU A 39 -9.30 -9.90 1.86
CA LEU A 39 -10.30 -10.68 2.60
C LEU A 39 -9.71 -11.38 3.83
N VAL A 40 -8.49 -11.91 3.75
CA VAL A 40 -7.80 -12.51 4.90
C VAL A 40 -7.63 -11.49 6.02
N ARG A 41 -7.12 -10.29 5.70
CA ARG A 41 -6.89 -9.22 6.69
C ARG A 41 -8.15 -8.80 7.42
N GLU A 42 -9.29 -8.80 6.74
CA GLU A 42 -10.52 -8.19 7.24
C GLU A 42 -11.56 -9.17 7.76
N ARG A 43 -11.34 -10.47 7.53
CA ARG A 43 -12.34 -11.51 7.85
C ARG A 43 -11.77 -12.73 8.56
N ARG A 44 -10.45 -12.86 8.67
CA ARG A 44 -9.81 -14.07 9.23
C ARG A 44 -8.86 -13.74 10.38
N PRO A 45 -9.37 -13.53 11.61
CA PRO A 45 -8.50 -13.23 12.76
C PRO A 45 -7.55 -14.39 13.08
N ASP A 46 -7.93 -15.60 12.68
CA ASP A 46 -7.13 -16.81 12.77
C ASP A 46 -5.97 -16.87 11.75
N ALA A 47 -6.08 -16.18 10.61
CA ALA A 47 -5.10 -16.26 9.51
C ALA A 47 -4.34 -14.95 9.27
N ALA A 48 -4.91 -13.78 9.57
CA ALA A 48 -4.25 -12.49 9.39
C ALA A 48 -2.88 -12.37 10.10
N PRO A 49 -2.64 -12.95 11.30
CA PRO A 49 -1.34 -12.85 11.95
C PRO A 49 -0.17 -13.41 11.14
N GLY A 50 -0.39 -14.42 10.28
CA GLY A 50 0.68 -14.98 9.47
C GLY A 50 1.13 -14.11 8.29
N ILE A 51 0.48 -12.96 8.05
CA ILE A 51 0.99 -11.91 7.16
C ILE A 51 2.27 -11.30 7.75
N LEU A 52 2.36 -11.18 9.08
CA LEU A 52 3.50 -10.58 9.78
C LEU A 52 4.39 -11.61 10.49
N VAL A 53 3.84 -12.80 10.81
CA VAL A 53 4.51 -13.85 11.59
C VAL A 53 4.85 -15.04 10.68
N PRO A 54 6.13 -15.22 10.27
CA PRO A 54 6.52 -16.26 9.31
C PRO A 54 6.13 -17.68 9.69
N ALA A 55 6.10 -17.99 11.00
CA ALA A 55 5.71 -19.31 11.50
C ALA A 55 4.24 -19.68 11.18
N LEU A 56 3.38 -18.68 10.94
CA LEU A 56 1.96 -18.86 10.62
C LEU A 56 1.66 -18.69 9.12
N ALA A 57 2.65 -18.29 8.31
CA ALA A 57 2.47 -17.92 6.92
C ALA A 57 1.87 -19.04 6.06
N SER A 58 2.21 -20.30 6.33
CA SER A 58 1.65 -21.44 5.58
C SER A 58 0.14 -21.59 5.77
N TYR A 59 -0.39 -21.30 6.98
CA TYR A 59 -1.83 -21.30 7.21
C TYR A 59 -2.50 -20.13 6.52
N THR A 60 -1.92 -18.93 6.63
CA THR A 60 -2.37 -17.73 5.93
C THR A 60 -2.48 -17.96 4.43
N GLN A 61 -1.44 -18.55 3.82
CA GLN A 61 -1.41 -18.85 2.39
C GLN A 61 -2.55 -19.81 2.01
N ARG A 62 -2.74 -20.91 2.74
CA ARG A 62 -3.86 -21.84 2.48
C ARG A 62 -5.22 -21.15 2.52
N VAL A 63 -5.41 -20.23 3.47
CA VAL A 63 -6.65 -19.48 3.61
C VAL A 63 -6.81 -18.48 2.46
N GLN A 64 -5.75 -17.79 2.08
CA GLN A 64 -5.75 -16.90 0.92
C GLN A 64 -6.07 -17.66 -0.38
N ASP A 65 -5.45 -18.82 -0.61
CA ASP A 65 -5.71 -19.69 -1.76
C ASP A 65 -7.19 -20.12 -1.82
N SER A 66 -7.81 -20.39 -0.66
CA SER A 66 -9.23 -20.74 -0.58
C SER A 66 -10.17 -19.59 -0.95
N TYR A 67 -9.77 -18.34 -0.70
CA TYR A 67 -10.49 -17.17 -1.21
C TYR A 67 -10.23 -16.96 -2.69
N ALA A 68 -8.99 -17.11 -3.14
CA ALA A 68 -8.61 -17.00 -4.54
C ALA A 68 -9.36 -18.01 -5.42
N ALA A 69 -9.66 -19.21 -4.91
CA ALA A 69 -10.40 -20.24 -5.64
C ALA A 69 -11.91 -19.96 -5.82
N GLN A 70 -12.47 -18.97 -5.14
CA GLN A 70 -13.91 -18.65 -5.21
C GLN A 70 -14.28 -17.93 -6.52
N PRO A 71 -15.58 -17.91 -6.90
CA PRO A 71 -16.05 -17.10 -8.02
C PRO A 71 -15.64 -15.64 -7.87
N TRP A 72 -15.09 -15.04 -8.93
CA TRP A 72 -14.51 -13.69 -8.88
C TRP A 72 -15.49 -12.63 -8.37
N SER A 73 -16.74 -12.67 -8.85
CA SER A 73 -17.80 -11.76 -8.41
C SER A 73 -18.10 -11.86 -6.92
N GLU A 74 -17.99 -13.04 -6.31
CA GLU A 74 -18.14 -13.21 -4.86
C GLU A 74 -16.98 -12.61 -4.08
N VAL A 75 -15.75 -12.82 -4.57
CA VAL A 75 -14.53 -12.26 -3.95
C VAL A 75 -14.61 -10.74 -3.95
N VAL A 76 -14.91 -10.14 -5.10
CA VAL A 76 -15.05 -8.67 -5.22
C VAL A 76 -16.22 -8.16 -4.40
N GLY A 77 -17.37 -8.85 -4.40
CA GLY A 77 -18.51 -8.49 -3.56
C GLY A 77 -18.17 -8.49 -2.06
N LYS A 78 -17.38 -9.46 -1.60
CA LYS A 78 -16.90 -9.52 -0.22
C LYS A 78 -15.97 -8.35 0.10
N VAL A 79 -15.03 -7.99 -0.78
CA VAL A 79 -14.15 -6.83 -0.59
C VAL A 79 -14.96 -5.54 -0.51
N ARG A 80 -15.91 -5.36 -1.42
CA ARG A 80 -16.81 -4.20 -1.46
C ARG A 80 -17.62 -4.04 -0.17
N SER A 81 -18.11 -5.15 0.39
CA SER A 81 -18.95 -5.13 1.59
C SER A 81 -18.20 -4.80 2.89
N GLY A 82 -16.87 -4.74 2.87
CA GLY A 82 -16.08 -4.35 4.04
C GLY A 82 -15.66 -5.52 4.94
N PRO A 83 -15.13 -5.22 6.14
CA PRO A 83 -14.73 -6.23 7.12
C PRO A 83 -15.91 -7.04 7.64
N ALA A 84 -15.64 -8.22 8.21
CA ALA A 84 -16.69 -8.99 8.86
C ALA A 84 -17.24 -8.22 10.08
N TRP A 85 -18.53 -8.37 10.38
CA TRP A 85 -19.20 -7.58 11.43
C TRP A 85 -18.57 -7.70 12.83
N TYR A 86 -17.84 -8.79 13.10
CA TYR A 86 -17.14 -9.03 14.36
C TYR A 86 -15.68 -8.54 14.37
N TRP A 87 -15.17 -7.99 13.26
CA TRP A 87 -13.78 -7.53 13.18
C TRP A 87 -13.62 -6.15 13.84
N PRO A 88 -12.54 -5.90 14.60
CA PRO A 88 -12.29 -4.61 15.25
C PRO A 88 -12.27 -3.39 14.31
N THR A 89 -11.89 -3.57 13.04
CA THR A 89 -11.87 -2.48 12.05
C THR A 89 -13.26 -2.11 11.51
N THR A 90 -14.34 -2.72 12.00
CA THR A 90 -15.71 -2.20 11.82
C THR A 90 -15.91 -0.86 12.55
N ILE A 91 -15.04 -0.52 13.50
CA ILE A 91 -15.04 0.74 14.24
C ILE A 91 -14.23 1.78 13.43
N GLY A 92 -14.94 2.73 12.80
CA GLY A 92 -14.41 3.65 11.78
C GLY A 92 -13.02 4.30 12.04
N PRO A 93 -12.71 4.84 13.23
CA PRO A 93 -11.40 5.43 13.50
C PRO A 93 -10.23 4.43 13.46
N LEU A 94 -10.47 3.15 13.75
CA LEU A 94 -9.44 2.10 13.69
C LEU A 94 -9.23 1.61 12.24
N ASP A 95 -10.30 1.62 11.43
CA ASP A 95 -10.26 1.31 10.00
C ASP A 95 -9.34 2.28 9.23
N GLU A 96 -9.45 3.58 9.48
CA GLU A 96 -8.63 4.58 8.77
C GLU A 96 -7.14 4.48 9.08
N VAL A 97 -6.78 4.12 10.32
CA VAL A 97 -5.38 4.02 10.76
C VAL A 97 -4.73 2.72 10.27
N VAL A 98 -5.49 1.62 10.21
CA VAL A 98 -4.95 0.29 9.91
C VAL A 98 -5.15 -0.12 8.45
N ASN A 99 -6.27 0.27 7.82
CA ASN A 99 -6.65 -0.10 6.45
C ASN A 99 -6.52 1.05 5.45
N GLY A 100 -6.43 2.31 5.89
CA GLY A 100 -6.23 3.45 4.99
C GLY A 100 -4.99 3.33 4.09
N PRO A 101 -3.78 3.10 4.65
CA PRO A 101 -2.59 2.84 3.85
C PRO A 101 -2.75 1.60 2.95
N GLU A 102 -3.40 0.55 3.45
CA GLU A 102 -3.60 -0.71 2.74
C GLU A 102 -4.40 -0.52 1.44
N PHE A 103 -5.58 0.10 1.52
CA PHE A 103 -6.42 0.33 0.34
C PHE A 103 -5.79 1.34 -0.61
N LEU A 104 -5.14 2.39 -0.09
CA LEU A 104 -4.45 3.35 -0.95
C LEU A 104 -3.32 2.70 -1.75
N VAL A 105 -2.46 1.92 -1.08
CA VAL A 105 -1.32 1.25 -1.72
C VAL A 105 -1.81 0.19 -2.70
N HIS A 106 -2.71 -0.70 -2.27
CA HIS A 106 -3.16 -1.79 -3.11
C HIS A 106 -4.07 -1.36 -4.27
N HIS A 107 -4.79 -0.25 -4.13
CA HIS A 107 -5.48 0.32 -5.27
C HIS A 107 -4.48 0.79 -6.34
N GLU A 108 -3.39 1.44 -5.92
CA GLU A 108 -2.32 1.80 -6.84
C GLU A 108 -1.53 0.57 -7.34
N ASP A 109 -1.37 -0.49 -6.55
CA ASP A 109 -0.73 -1.74 -7.00
C ASP A 109 -1.49 -2.35 -8.20
N VAL A 110 -2.83 -2.28 -8.21
CA VAL A 110 -3.64 -2.73 -9.36
C VAL A 110 -3.58 -1.74 -10.52
N ARG A 111 -3.73 -0.44 -10.27
CA ARG A 111 -3.70 0.59 -11.35
C ARG A 111 -2.37 0.61 -12.09
N ARG A 112 -1.26 0.48 -11.35
CA ARG A 112 0.11 0.60 -11.86
C ARG A 112 0.73 -0.72 -12.30
N GLY A 113 0.09 -1.86 -11.99
CA GLY A 113 0.49 -3.16 -12.52
C GLY A 113 0.34 -3.28 -14.04
N ARG A 114 -0.43 -2.38 -14.67
CA ARG A 114 -0.66 -2.32 -16.12
C ARG A 114 0.30 -1.33 -16.80
N PRO A 115 0.68 -1.56 -18.07
CA PRO A 115 1.47 -0.61 -18.84
C PRO A 115 0.68 0.70 -19.05
N GLY A 116 1.41 1.82 -19.18
CA GLY A 116 0.80 3.13 -19.44
C GLY A 116 0.10 3.75 -18.22
N TRP A 117 0.42 3.30 -17.01
CA TRP A 117 -0.12 3.90 -15.80
C TRP A 117 0.33 5.37 -15.66
N GLU A 118 -0.57 6.20 -15.11
CA GLU A 118 -0.28 7.58 -14.75
C GLU A 118 -0.78 7.89 -13.32
N PRO A 119 -0.10 8.80 -12.59
CA PRO A 119 -0.56 9.27 -11.28
C PRO A 119 -2.00 9.78 -11.32
N ARG A 120 -2.73 9.60 -10.22
CA ARG A 120 -4.07 10.19 -10.09
C ARG A 120 -3.99 11.70 -9.96
N PRO A 121 -4.99 12.46 -10.46
CA PRO A 121 -5.14 13.87 -10.16
C PRO A 121 -5.19 14.09 -8.65
N ALA A 122 -4.57 15.18 -8.16
CA ALA A 122 -4.55 15.51 -6.74
C ALA A 122 -5.97 15.55 -6.14
N GLU A 123 -6.12 15.00 -4.93
CA GLU A 123 -7.37 15.03 -4.18
C GLU A 123 -7.04 15.30 -2.71
N PRO A 124 -7.49 16.43 -2.13
CA PRO A 124 -7.03 16.89 -0.83
C PRO A 124 -7.15 15.88 0.32
N ALA A 125 -8.26 15.14 0.41
CA ALA A 125 -8.48 14.21 1.53
C ALA A 125 -7.55 12.99 1.43
N ARG A 126 -7.45 12.41 0.24
CA ARG A 126 -6.56 11.29 -0.09
C ARG A 126 -5.09 11.68 0.07
N ASP A 127 -4.71 12.86 -0.40
CA ASP A 127 -3.34 13.36 -0.35
C ASP A 127 -2.93 13.69 1.10
N ALA A 128 -3.85 14.16 1.94
CA ALA A 128 -3.63 14.32 3.37
C ALA A 128 -3.44 12.96 4.08
N ALA A 129 -4.28 11.96 3.76
CA ALA A 129 -4.15 10.61 4.30
C ALA A 129 -2.83 9.96 3.86
N ALA A 130 -2.50 10.01 2.58
CA ALA A 130 -1.25 9.46 2.03
C ALA A 130 -0.02 10.10 2.67
N TRP A 131 0.00 11.43 2.85
CA TRP A 131 1.10 12.12 3.53
C TRP A 131 1.26 11.66 4.98
N LYS A 132 0.16 11.54 5.73
CA LYS A 132 0.18 11.06 7.12
C LYS A 132 0.73 9.63 7.19
N SER A 133 0.22 8.75 6.33
CA SER A 133 0.63 7.35 6.26
C SER A 133 2.09 7.18 5.84
N ALA A 134 2.56 7.95 4.85
CA ALA A 134 3.96 7.92 4.41
C ALA A 134 4.92 8.25 5.57
N LYS A 135 4.62 9.29 6.35
CA LYS A 135 5.42 9.65 7.54
C LYS A 135 5.41 8.56 8.61
N GLN A 136 4.25 7.95 8.87
CA GLN A 136 4.12 6.92 9.89
C GLN A 136 4.85 5.63 9.48
N ALA A 137 4.63 5.15 8.25
CA ALA A 137 5.25 3.96 7.71
C ALA A 137 6.78 4.11 7.57
N SER A 138 7.26 5.32 7.23
CA SER A 138 8.70 5.58 7.10
C SER A 138 9.50 5.25 8.37
N LYS A 139 8.91 5.42 9.56
CA LYS A 139 9.56 5.10 10.83
C LYS A 139 9.93 3.63 10.96
N LEU A 140 9.19 2.74 10.28
CA LEU A 140 9.45 1.32 10.26
C LEU A 140 10.24 0.93 9.00
N ASN A 141 9.76 1.35 7.84
CA ASN A 141 10.23 0.91 6.53
C ASN A 141 11.59 1.50 6.15
N LEU A 142 11.90 2.72 6.60
CA LEU A 142 13.17 3.39 6.33
C LEU A 142 14.12 3.38 7.54
N ARG A 143 13.78 2.67 8.61
CA ARG A 143 14.57 2.65 9.86
C ARG A 143 15.99 2.12 9.66
N LYS A 144 16.17 1.22 8.68
CA LYS A 144 17.44 0.60 8.31
C LYS A 144 18.08 1.27 7.09
N SER A 145 17.55 2.40 6.62
CA SER A 145 18.12 3.12 5.50
C SER A 145 19.59 3.46 5.79
N PRO A 146 20.51 3.24 4.83
CA PRO A 146 21.93 3.56 4.97
C PRO A 146 22.20 5.08 4.97
N VAL A 147 21.20 5.90 4.63
CA VAL A 147 21.29 7.36 4.54
C VAL A 147 20.18 8.05 5.32
N GLY A 148 20.38 9.33 5.64
CA GLY A 148 19.29 10.20 6.09
C GLY A 148 18.23 10.38 5.01
N VAL A 149 16.96 10.53 5.39
CA VAL A 149 15.85 10.66 4.43
C VAL A 149 14.90 11.77 4.84
N ILE A 150 14.61 12.65 3.89
CA ILE A 150 13.57 13.69 3.98
C ILE A 150 12.52 13.38 2.92
N LEU A 151 11.25 13.36 3.30
CA LEU A 151 10.13 13.34 2.36
C LEU A 151 9.66 14.78 2.14
N LYS A 152 9.44 15.17 0.88
CA LYS A 152 9.01 16.52 0.53
C LYS A 152 7.95 16.50 -0.58
N THR A 153 6.92 17.33 -0.47
CA THR A 153 5.94 17.53 -1.56
C THR A 153 6.32 18.75 -2.39
N PRO A 154 5.91 18.82 -3.68
CA PRO A 154 6.18 19.99 -4.54
C PRO A 154 5.64 21.30 -3.95
N GLU A 155 4.57 21.22 -3.17
CA GLU A 155 3.93 22.37 -2.50
C GLU A 155 4.66 22.79 -1.21
N GLY A 156 5.77 22.13 -0.87
CA GLY A 156 6.67 22.54 0.23
C GLY A 156 6.41 21.85 1.57
N ARG A 157 5.51 20.86 1.67
CA ARG A 157 5.43 20.04 2.90
C ARG A 157 6.67 19.19 3.02
N GLU A 158 7.30 19.18 4.19
CA GLU A 158 8.53 18.42 4.43
C GLU A 158 8.46 17.63 5.74
N ALA A 159 9.08 16.44 5.76
CA ALA A 159 9.29 15.65 6.96
C ALA A 159 10.61 14.90 6.90
N ARG A 160 11.51 15.17 7.84
CA ARG A 160 12.67 14.31 8.09
C ARG A 160 12.20 13.02 8.75
N VAL A 161 12.28 11.92 8.02
CA VAL A 161 11.77 10.61 8.46
C VAL A 161 12.87 9.66 8.92
N LYS A 162 14.13 9.94 8.53
CA LYS A 162 15.32 9.23 9.00
C LYS A 162 16.47 10.20 9.16
N GLU A 163 17.11 10.21 10.32
CA GLU A 163 18.39 10.88 10.51
C GLU A 163 19.53 9.99 10.04
N GLY A 164 20.57 10.57 9.46
CA GLY A 164 21.75 9.83 9.01
C GLY A 164 22.67 10.68 8.14
N PRO A 165 23.86 10.14 7.81
CA PRO A 165 24.77 10.78 6.87
C PRO A 165 24.15 10.84 5.47
N ASP A 166 24.73 11.68 4.62
CA ASP A 166 24.42 11.77 3.19
C ASP A 166 22.91 11.87 2.91
N THR A 167 22.23 12.81 3.60
CA THR A 167 20.78 12.89 3.57
C THR A 167 20.25 13.11 2.15
N VAL A 168 19.25 12.30 1.76
CA VAL A 168 18.55 12.39 0.49
C VAL A 168 17.13 12.93 0.72
N THR A 169 16.75 13.93 -0.07
CA THR A 169 15.38 14.44 -0.13
C THR A 169 14.63 13.78 -1.28
N VAL A 170 13.54 13.10 -0.96
CA VAL A 170 12.64 12.44 -1.90
C VAL A 170 11.43 13.34 -2.12
N ILE A 171 11.24 13.78 -3.36
CA ILE A 171 10.26 14.81 -3.74
C ILE A 171 9.18 14.21 -4.63
N GLY A 172 7.91 14.38 -4.25
CA GLY A 172 6.78 14.01 -5.10
C GLY A 172 5.44 14.18 -4.42
N ALA A 173 4.37 13.88 -5.16
CA ALA A 173 3.02 13.92 -4.61
C ALA A 173 2.88 12.93 -3.44
N PRO A 174 1.99 13.17 -2.45
CA PRO A 174 1.88 12.33 -1.27
C PRO A 174 1.71 10.83 -1.53
N ILE A 175 0.97 10.46 -2.57
CA ILE A 175 0.77 9.06 -2.97
C ILE A 175 2.07 8.46 -3.50
N GLU A 176 2.86 9.20 -4.28
CA GLU A 176 4.16 8.74 -4.79
C GLU A 176 5.13 8.46 -3.64
N LEU A 177 5.15 9.35 -2.65
CA LEU A 177 5.97 9.19 -1.45
C LEU A 177 5.51 8.00 -0.61
N LEU A 178 4.20 7.82 -0.46
CA LEU A 178 3.62 6.66 0.22
C LEU A 178 4.07 5.36 -0.46
N LEU A 179 3.86 5.23 -1.78
CA LEU A 179 4.23 4.05 -2.54
C LEU A 179 5.73 3.74 -2.45
N PHE A 180 6.59 4.77 -2.56
CA PHE A 180 8.03 4.60 -2.37
C PHE A 180 8.39 4.08 -0.98
N VAL A 181 7.76 4.60 0.08
CA VAL A 181 7.97 4.13 1.47
C VAL A 181 7.54 2.69 1.64
N PHE A 182 6.52 2.24 0.92
CA PHE A 182 6.11 0.84 0.84
C PHE A 182 6.90 0.03 -0.20
N GLY A 183 8.04 0.53 -0.70
CA GLY A 183 8.91 -0.25 -1.58
C GLY A 183 8.45 -0.39 -3.02
N ARG A 184 7.48 0.40 -3.49
CA ARG A 184 7.04 0.40 -4.89
C ARG A 184 7.93 1.32 -5.71
N ASP A 185 8.43 0.80 -6.83
CA ASP A 185 9.31 1.55 -7.75
C ASP A 185 8.55 2.21 -8.92
N ALA A 186 7.30 1.79 -9.18
CA ALA A 186 6.42 2.43 -10.16
C ALA A 186 5.88 3.76 -9.61
N VAL A 187 6.76 4.75 -9.48
CA VAL A 187 6.51 6.07 -8.88
C VAL A 187 7.12 7.21 -9.71
N ARG A 188 6.55 8.40 -9.58
CA ARG A 188 7.04 9.66 -10.18
C ARG A 188 7.67 10.51 -9.09
N LEU A 189 8.97 10.33 -8.88
CA LEU A 189 9.74 11.01 -7.82
C LEU A 189 11.00 11.67 -8.35
N THR A 190 11.34 12.81 -7.74
CA THR A 190 12.64 13.46 -7.88
C THR A 190 13.45 13.23 -6.61
N PHE A 191 14.77 13.11 -6.74
CA PHE A 191 15.68 12.89 -5.62
C PHE A 191 16.74 13.99 -5.61
N GLU A 192 16.93 14.63 -4.47
CA GLU A 192 17.99 15.61 -4.23
C GLU A 192 18.96 15.05 -3.18
N GLY A 193 20.26 15.16 -3.45
CA GLY A 193 21.32 14.63 -2.60
C GLY A 193 22.51 14.16 -3.43
N ASP A 194 23.54 13.67 -2.74
CA ASP A 194 24.67 13.02 -3.41
C ASP A 194 24.22 11.81 -4.24
N ALA A 195 24.77 11.63 -5.44
CA ALA A 195 24.32 10.60 -6.38
C ALA A 195 24.53 9.17 -5.83
N TYR A 196 25.62 8.95 -5.08
CA TYR A 196 25.90 7.66 -4.45
C TYR A 196 24.93 7.42 -3.29
N ALA A 197 24.59 8.45 -2.52
CA ALA A 197 23.56 8.36 -1.48
C ALA A 197 22.17 8.02 -2.05
N VAL A 198 21.78 8.64 -3.17
CA VAL A 198 20.52 8.37 -3.88
C VAL A 198 20.46 6.92 -4.37
N ASP A 199 21.53 6.40 -4.97
CA ASP A 199 21.60 5.01 -5.43
C ASP A 199 21.45 4.00 -4.26
N ARG A 200 22.16 4.25 -3.14
CA ARG A 200 22.02 3.43 -1.93
C ARG A 200 20.60 3.43 -1.38
N LEU A 201 19.93 4.59 -1.39
CA LEU A 201 18.54 4.69 -0.94
C LEU A 201 17.59 3.91 -1.87
N ARG A 202 17.76 4.01 -3.19
CA ARG A 202 16.91 3.30 -4.16
C ARG A 202 17.02 1.78 -4.03
N LYS A 203 18.23 1.27 -3.79
CA LYS A 203 18.50 -0.17 -3.59
C LYS A 203 18.14 -0.69 -2.20
N HIS A 204 17.85 0.20 -1.25
CA HIS A 204 17.42 -0.21 0.09
C HIS A 204 16.08 -0.94 0.00
N ASP A 205 16.00 -2.12 0.60
CA ASP A 205 14.74 -2.83 0.81
C ASP A 205 13.89 -2.07 1.83
N ARG A 206 12.69 -1.65 1.41
CA ARG A 206 11.75 -0.81 2.17
C ARG A 206 10.59 -1.61 2.75
N GLY A 207 10.69 -2.94 2.76
CA GLY A 207 9.61 -3.84 3.17
C GLY A 207 8.58 -3.97 2.07
N LEU A 208 8.55 -5.14 1.44
CA LEU A 208 7.51 -5.55 0.50
C LEU A 208 6.14 -5.64 1.19
#